data_AF-A0A0B1RP40-F1
#
_entry.id   AF-A0A0B1RP40-F1
#
_cell.length_a   1.000
_cell.length_b   1.000
_cell.length_c   1.000
_cell.angle_alpha   90.00
_cell.angle_beta   90.00
_cell.angle_gamma   90.00
#
_symmetry.space_group_name_H-M   'P 1'
#
loop_
_entity.id
_entity.type
_entity.pdbx_description
1 polymer ?
#
loop_
_entity_poly.entity_id
_entity_poly.type
_entity_poly.pdbx_seq_one_letter_code
_entity_poly.pdbx_strand_id
1 'polypeptide(L)'
;MWIGISAAVLASVLFGTVFVPIKRVAAGDGFTSQLFMCIGAFLASAFVNGLLYFPPLHGFAMIGGALWCTANAFAIQIMNRLGMALSILVWNTISCLTGWTTSRYGLFGLPEAVPASEVLNYLGILVLISGYVLFGKICLIID
;
A
#
# COMPACT_ATOMS: atom_id res chain seq x y z
N MET A 1 13.09 -18.11 2.65
CA MET A 1 12.01 -17.78 3.61
C MET A 1 12.42 -16.63 4.54
N TRP A 2 13.51 -16.75 5.29
CA TRP A 2 13.97 -15.72 6.24
C TRP A 2 14.27 -14.34 5.61
N ILE A 3 14.92 -14.31 4.45
CA ILE A 3 15.25 -13.05 3.74
C ILE A 3 13.99 -12.28 3.31
N GLY A 4 12.94 -13.00 2.90
CA GLY A 4 11.66 -12.40 2.54
C GLY A 4 10.91 -11.86 3.76
N ILE A 5 10.94 -12.60 4.88
CA ILE A 5 10.35 -12.14 6.14
C ILE A 5 11.08 -10.90 6.66
N SER A 6 12.42 -10.89 6.64
CA SER A 6 13.19 -9.71 7.05
C SER A 6 12.94 -8.51 6.14
N ALA A 7 12.82 -8.72 4.83
CA ALA A 7 12.50 -7.66 3.88
C ALA A 7 11.09 -7.10 4.11
N ALA A 8 10.11 -7.96 4.38
CA ALA A 8 8.74 -7.54 4.71
C ALA A 8 8.70 -6.73 6.01
N VAL A 9 9.37 -7.19 7.07
CA VAL A 9 9.47 -6.47 8.35
C VAL A 9 10.12 -5.10 8.15
N LEU A 10 11.23 -5.04 7.43
CA LEU A 10 11.93 -3.79 7.14
C LEU A 10 11.04 -2.84 6.34
N ALA A 11 10.34 -3.34 5.33
CA ALA A 11 9.39 -2.55 4.54
C ALA A 11 8.26 -2.01 5.41
N SER A 12 7.66 -2.81 6.29
CA SER A 12 6.59 -2.36 7.19
C SER A 12 7.06 -1.24 8.12
N VAL A 13 8.27 -1.33 8.66
CA VAL A 13 8.85 -0.27 9.51
C VAL A 13 9.08 1.00 8.70
N LEU A 14 9.71 0.89 7.53
CA LEU A 14 10.00 2.04 6.68
C LEU A 14 8.72 2.74 6.22
N PHE A 15 7.74 2.01 5.67
CA PHE A 15 6.45 2.56 5.26
C PHE A 15 5.65 3.16 6.43
N GLY A 16 5.71 2.56 7.62
CA GLY A 16 5.06 3.09 8.81
C GLY A 16 5.65 4.44 9.26
N THR A 17 6.96 4.64 9.09
CA THR A 17 7.63 5.89 9.47
C THR A 17 7.42 7.05 8.51
N VAL A 18 7.01 6.82 7.25
CA VAL A 18 6.81 7.86 6.23
C VAL A 18 5.77 8.90 6.68
N PHE A 19 4.77 8.50 7.46
CA PHE A 19 3.69 9.38 7.92
C PHE A 19 3.99 10.08 9.26
N VAL A 20 5.09 9.75 9.93
CA VAL A 20 5.48 10.36 11.21
C VAL A 20 5.91 11.84 11.06
N PRO A 21 6.73 12.22 10.05
CA PRO A 21 7.11 13.63 9.83
C PRO A 21 5.93 14.53 9.45
N ILE A 22 4.92 13.98 8.76
CA ILE A 22 3.70 14.69 8.34
C ILE A 22 2.91 15.22 9.56
N LYS A 23 3.05 14.58 10.72
CA LYS A 23 2.44 15.08 11.97
C LYS A 23 3.19 16.25 12.59
N ARG A 24 4.47 16.46 12.28
CA ARG A 24 5.31 17.52 12.89
C ARG A 24 5.51 18.74 12.00
N VAL A 25 5.38 18.57 10.69
CA VAL A 25 5.47 19.65 9.72
C VAL A 25 4.14 19.71 9.00
N ALA A 26 3.51 20.89 8.93
CA ALA A 26 2.29 21.08 8.16
C ALA A 26 2.57 20.62 6.72
N ALA A 27 2.07 19.44 6.37
CA ALA A 27 2.08 19.01 4.99
C ALA A 27 1.29 20.06 4.22
N GLY A 28 1.97 20.83 3.38
CA GLY A 28 1.31 21.69 2.40
C GLY A 28 0.47 20.86 1.43
N ASP A 29 0.18 21.41 0.26
CA ASP A 29 -0.67 20.70 -0.72
C ASP A 29 -0.17 19.28 -1.02
N GLY A 30 -1.09 18.31 -0.94
CA GLY A 30 -0.81 16.87 -1.16
C GLY A 30 -0.22 16.57 -2.54
N PHE A 31 -0.42 17.47 -3.50
CA PHE A 31 0.14 17.37 -4.85
C PHE A 31 1.65 17.68 -4.89
N THR A 32 2.09 18.66 -4.11
CA THR A 32 3.49 19.08 -4.03
C THR A 32 4.34 18.00 -3.35
N SER A 33 3.83 17.42 -2.27
CA SER A 33 4.50 16.29 -1.59
C SER A 33 4.58 15.05 -2.49
N GLN A 34 3.52 14.75 -3.25
CA GLN A 34 3.56 13.65 -4.23
C GLN A 34 4.58 13.91 -5.35
N LEU A 35 4.70 15.15 -5.83
CA LEU A 35 5.70 15.51 -6.84
C LEU A 35 7.13 15.24 -6.35
N PHE A 36 7.46 15.64 -5.12
CA PHE A 36 8.78 15.36 -4.55
C PHE A 36 9.01 13.86 -4.33
N MET A 37 8.00 13.10 -3.92
CA MET A 37 8.09 11.65 -3.83
C MET A 37 8.36 10.99 -5.21
N CYS A 38 7.66 11.45 -6.25
CA CYS A 38 7.88 10.98 -7.62
C CYS A 38 9.30 11.27 -8.12
N ILE A 39 9.84 12.47 -7.83
CA ILE A 39 11.23 12.82 -8.19
C ILE A 39 12.21 11.90 -7.48
N GLY A 40 12.04 11.66 -6.17
CA GLY A 40 12.91 10.75 -5.42
C GLY A 40 12.84 9.31 -5.96
N ALA A 41 11.63 8.82 -6.24
CA ALA A 41 11.43 7.50 -6.83
C ALA A 41 12.05 7.39 -8.23
N PHE A 42 11.97 8.44 -9.04
CA PHE A 42 12.60 8.48 -10.36
C PHE A 42 14.12 8.44 -10.28
N LEU A 43 14.73 9.24 -9.39
CA LEU A 43 16.19 9.24 -9.20
C LEU A 43 16.71 7.89 -8.69
N ALA A 44 16.04 7.31 -7.69
CA ALA A 44 16.38 5.99 -7.18
C ALA A 44 16.23 4.90 -8.26
N SER A 45 15.15 4.96 -9.04
CA SER A 45 14.91 4.03 -10.14
C SER A 45 15.93 4.19 -11.26
N ALA A 46 16.32 5.42 -11.61
CA ALA A 46 17.33 5.69 -12.63
C ALA A 46 18.70 5.15 -12.20
N PHE A 47 19.07 5.30 -10.93
CA PHE A 47 20.30 4.72 -10.38
C PHE A 47 20.30 3.19 -10.47
N VAL A 48 19.21 2.55 -10.02
CA VAL A 48 19.08 1.07 -10.06
C VAL A 48 19.05 0.54 -11.50
N ASN A 49 18.34 1.19 -12.42
CA ASN A 49 18.32 0.80 -13.83
C ASN A 49 19.69 0.99 -14.51
N GLY A 50 20.46 2.01 -14.10
CA GLY A 50 21.83 2.20 -14.55
C GLY A 50 22.76 1.05 -14.14
N LEU A 51 22.57 0.48 -12.94
CA LEU A 51 23.30 -0.71 -12.48
C LEU A 51 22.87 -2.00 -13.21
N LEU A 52 21.63 -2.05 -13.71
CA LEU A 52 21.03 -3.20 -14.38
C LEU A 52 21.11 -3.14 -15.92
N TYR A 53 21.89 -2.22 -16.49
CA TYR A 53 22.06 -2.05 -17.94
C TYR A 53 20.75 -1.83 -18.71
N PHE A 54 19.80 -1.07 -18.13
CA PHE A 54 18.52 -0.69 -18.76
C PHE A 54 17.71 -1.89 -19.29
N PRO A 55 17.05 -2.65 -18.39
CA PRO A 55 16.13 -3.71 -18.79
C PRO A 55 14.94 -3.17 -19.62
N PRO A 56 14.30 -4.03 -20.44
CA PRO A 56 13.18 -3.63 -21.27
C PRO A 56 11.99 -3.11 -20.46
N LEU A 57 11.34 -2.07 -20.97
CA LEU A 57 10.19 -1.45 -20.32
C LEU A 57 8.95 -2.36 -20.42
N HIS A 58 8.41 -2.73 -19.27
CA HIS A 58 7.15 -3.48 -19.18
C HIS A 58 5.97 -2.50 -19.07
N GLY A 59 5.12 -2.42 -20.11
CA GLY A 59 3.99 -1.49 -20.15
C GLY A 59 2.99 -1.66 -19.00
N PHE A 60 2.75 -2.90 -18.54
CA PHE A 60 1.90 -3.16 -17.37
C PHE A 60 2.47 -2.54 -16.08
N ALA A 61 3.79 -2.54 -15.92
CA ALA A 61 4.44 -1.91 -14.76
C ALA A 61 4.28 -0.37 -14.80
N MET A 62 4.31 0.23 -16.01
CA MET A 62 4.11 1.67 -16.17
C MET A 62 2.69 2.12 -15.80
N ILE A 63 1.67 1.35 -16.19
CA ILE A 63 0.27 1.63 -15.81
C ILE A 63 0.10 1.54 -14.30
N GLY A 64 0.70 0.52 -13.66
CA GLY A 64 0.69 0.39 -12.20
C GLY A 64 1.34 1.60 -11.50
N GLY A 65 2.48 2.07 -12.01
CA GLY A 65 3.14 3.26 -11.51
C GLY A 65 2.31 4.54 -11.66
N ALA A 66 1.64 4.73 -12.81
CA ALA A 66 0.75 5.85 -13.04
C ALA A 66 -0.42 5.87 -12.05
N LEU A 67 -1.10 4.71 -11.88
CA LEU A 67 -2.19 4.56 -10.92
C LEU A 67 -1.73 4.81 -9.48
N TRP A 68 -0.54 4.32 -9.11
CA TRP A 68 0.04 4.57 -7.79
C TRP A 68 0.29 6.06 -7.54
N CYS A 69 0.84 6.78 -8.52
CA CYS A 69 1.06 8.23 -8.41
C CYS A 69 -0.24 9.01 -8.26
N THR A 70 -1.26 8.68 -9.06
CA THR A 70 -2.58 9.32 -8.97
C THR A 70 -3.22 9.07 -7.61
N ALA A 71 -3.20 7.83 -7.12
CA ALA A 71 -3.77 7.48 -5.82
C ALA A 71 -3.09 8.23 -4.66
N ASN A 72 -1.76 8.33 -4.65
CA ASN A 72 -1.03 9.04 -3.60
C ASN A 72 -1.24 10.57 -3.64
N ALA A 73 -1.42 11.17 -4.83
CA ALA A 73 -1.76 12.60 -4.95
C ALA A 73 -3.08 12.96 -4.25
N PHE A 74 -4.05 12.04 -4.24
CA PHE A 74 -5.32 12.18 -3.52
C PHE A 74 -5.27 11.67 -2.07
N ALA A 75 -4.29 10.83 -1.71
CA ALA A 75 -4.22 10.22 -0.39
C ALA A 75 -4.16 11.24 0.75
N ILE A 76 -3.35 12.30 0.62
CA ILE A 76 -3.24 13.34 1.65
C ILE A 76 -4.54 14.15 1.76
N GLN A 77 -5.23 14.40 0.64
CA GLN A 77 -6.51 15.10 0.64
C GLN A 77 -7.59 14.27 1.35
N ILE A 78 -7.61 12.96 1.12
CA ILE A 78 -8.51 12.01 1.79
C ILE A 78 -8.20 11.97 3.29
N MET A 79 -6.91 11.86 3.66
CA MET A 79 -6.47 11.82 5.06
C MET A 79 -6.83 13.10 5.82
N ASN A 80 -6.79 14.27 5.18
CA ASN A 80 -7.20 15.54 5.78
C ASN A 80 -8.72 15.65 5.99
N ARG A 81 -9.54 14.86 5.28
CA ARG A 81 -11.02 14.89 5.37
C ARG A 81 -11.60 13.80 6.26
N LEU A 82 -11.03 12.60 6.21
CA LEU A 82 -11.54 11.39 6.89
C LEU A 82 -10.73 11.01 8.14
N GLY A 83 -9.63 11.72 8.40
CA GLY A 83 -8.66 11.36 9.43
C GLY A 83 -7.62 10.34 8.94
N MET A 84 -6.40 10.49 9.45
CA MET A 84 -5.26 9.63 9.07
C MET A 84 -5.48 8.15 9.43
N ALA A 85 -6.06 7.88 10.61
CA ALA A 85 -6.24 6.53 11.12
C ALA A 85 -7.26 5.73 10.28
N LEU A 86 -8.38 6.33 9.92
CA LEU A 86 -9.40 5.69 9.10
C LEU A 86 -8.89 5.45 7.68
N SER A 87 -8.23 6.45 7.08
CA SER A 87 -7.68 6.36 5.73
C SER A 87 -6.63 5.25 5.59
N ILE A 88 -5.71 5.12 6.56
CA ILE A 88 -4.70 4.06 6.54
C ILE A 88 -5.33 2.67 6.76
N LEU A 89 -6.40 2.57 7.57
CA LEU A 89 -7.10 1.32 7.80
C LEU A 89 -7.80 0.82 6.53
N VAL A 90 -8.50 1.71 5.82
CA VAL A 90 -9.13 1.42 4.53
C VAL A 90 -8.08 0.91 3.55
N TRP A 91 -6.93 1.59 3.46
CA TRP A 91 -5.84 1.20 2.57
C TRP A 91 -5.33 -0.21 2.84
N ASN A 92 -5.02 -0.52 4.10
CA ASN A 92 -4.50 -1.83 4.49
C ASN A 92 -5.56 -2.93 4.26
N THR A 93 -6.83 -2.63 4.54
CA THR A 93 -7.95 -3.57 4.32
C THR A 93 -8.08 -3.91 2.83
N ILE A 94 -8.11 -2.90 1.95
CA ILE A 94 -8.20 -3.11 0.50
C ILE A 94 -6.95 -3.83 -0.02
N SER A 95 -5.77 -3.50 0.49
CA SER A 95 -4.51 -4.17 0.12
C SER A 95 -4.51 -5.65 0.50
N CYS A 96 -4.96 -5.98 1.71
CA CYS A 96 -5.11 -7.36 2.15
C CYS A 96 -6.15 -8.13 1.34
N LEU A 97 -7.32 -7.53 1.07
CA LEU A 97 -8.36 -8.16 0.25
C LEU A 97 -7.89 -8.39 -1.20
N THR A 98 -7.22 -7.40 -1.80
CA THR A 98 -6.67 -7.50 -3.17
C THR A 98 -5.55 -8.54 -3.21
N GLY A 99 -4.67 -8.57 -2.21
CA GLY A 99 -3.62 -9.59 -2.10
C GLY A 99 -4.22 -10.99 -1.94
N TRP A 100 -5.28 -11.13 -1.16
CA TRP A 100 -6.01 -12.37 -1.00
C TRP A 100 -6.67 -12.84 -2.31
N THR A 101 -7.44 -11.97 -2.98
CA THR A 101 -8.12 -12.32 -4.25
C THR A 101 -7.11 -12.67 -5.35
N THR A 102 -6.04 -11.88 -5.48
CA THR A 102 -4.99 -12.12 -6.47
C THR A 102 -4.28 -13.45 -6.22
N SER A 103 -4.00 -13.78 -4.95
CA SER A 103 -3.34 -15.04 -4.58
C SER A 103 -4.26 -16.26 -4.73
N ARG A 104 -5.57 -16.09 -4.50
CA ARG A 104 -6.56 -17.17 -4.59
C ARG A 104 -6.90 -17.54 -6.03
N TYR A 105 -7.05 -16.54 -6.89
CA TYR A 105 -7.47 -16.72 -8.29
C TYR A 105 -6.30 -16.70 -9.29
N GLY A 106 -5.05 -16.65 -8.83
CA GLY A 106 -3.87 -16.66 -9.70
C GLY A 106 -3.84 -15.52 -10.73
N LEU A 107 -4.43 -14.37 -10.38
CA LEU A 107 -4.59 -13.27 -11.31
C LEU A 107 -3.21 -12.68 -11.67
N PHE A 108 -2.99 -12.34 -12.94
CA PHE A 108 -1.72 -11.84 -13.50
C PHE A 108 -0.57 -12.85 -13.66
N GLY A 109 -0.86 -14.15 -13.75
CA GLY A 109 0.14 -15.19 -14.05
C GLY A 109 0.88 -15.72 -12.82
N LEU A 110 0.33 -15.48 -11.63
CA LEU A 110 0.81 -16.06 -10.38
C LEU A 110 0.31 -17.50 -10.23
N PRO A 111 1.14 -18.45 -9.75
CA PRO A 111 0.67 -19.80 -9.47
C PRO A 111 -0.41 -19.76 -8.38
N GLU A 112 -1.54 -20.44 -8.63
CA GLU A 112 -2.65 -20.50 -7.69
C GLU A 112 -2.17 -21.08 -6.34
N ALA A 113 -2.16 -20.25 -5.31
CA ALA A 113 -1.85 -20.70 -3.96
C ALA A 113 -3.12 -21.29 -3.36
N VAL A 114 -3.36 -22.58 -3.61
CA VAL A 114 -4.45 -23.32 -2.96
C VAL A 114 -4.18 -23.36 -1.45
N PRO A 115 -5.05 -22.77 -0.61
CA PRO A 115 -4.84 -22.74 0.83
C PRO A 115 -4.80 -24.17 1.40
N ALA A 116 -3.89 -24.42 2.35
CA ALA A 116 -3.85 -25.70 3.07
C ALA A 116 -5.14 -25.96 3.89
N SER A 117 -5.88 -24.90 4.24
CA SER A 117 -7.23 -24.97 4.82
C SER A 117 -8.07 -23.78 4.35
N GLU A 118 -9.14 -24.07 3.62
CA GLU A 118 -10.08 -23.06 3.13
C GLU A 118 -10.84 -22.38 4.28
N VAL A 119 -11.12 -23.13 5.35
CA VAL A 119 -11.88 -22.66 6.51
C VAL A 119 -11.12 -21.58 7.27
N LEU A 120 -9.81 -21.78 7.51
CA LEU A 120 -8.98 -20.81 8.23
C LEU A 120 -8.79 -19.52 7.41
N ASN A 121 -8.76 -19.66 6.08
CA ASN A 121 -8.63 -18.54 5.17
C ASN A 121 -9.86 -17.63 5.22
N TYR A 122 -11.07 -18.18 5.07
CA TYR A 122 -12.31 -17.40 5.19
C TYR A 122 -12.51 -16.80 6.59
N LEU A 123 -12.10 -17.51 7.65
CA LEU A 123 -12.10 -16.97 9.02
C LEU A 123 -11.22 -15.72 9.15
N GLY A 124 -10.03 -15.72 8.55
CA GLY A 124 -9.13 -14.55 8.53
C GLY A 124 -9.76 -13.33 7.86
N ILE A 125 -10.48 -13.52 6.75
CA ILE A 125 -11.20 -12.45 6.05
C ILE A 125 -12.35 -11.92 6.89
N LEU A 126 -13.12 -12.80 7.54
CA LEU A 126 -14.22 -12.40 8.42
C LEU A 126 -13.72 -11.56 9.60
N VAL A 127 -12.61 -11.97 10.22
CA VAL A 127 -11.97 -11.19 11.29
C VAL A 127 -11.51 -9.83 10.77
N LEU A 128 -10.89 -9.78 9.60
CA LEU A 128 -10.41 -8.54 8.97
C LEU A 128 -11.57 -7.55 8.69
N ILE A 129 -12.67 -8.04 8.11
CA ILE A 129 -13.87 -7.23 7.85
C ILE A 129 -14.51 -6.78 9.17
N SER A 130 -14.61 -7.66 10.16
CA SER A 130 -15.18 -7.31 11.47
C SER A 130 -14.36 -6.24 12.19
N GLY A 131 -13.03 -6.32 12.14
CA GLY A 131 -12.12 -5.32 12.70
C GLY A 131 -12.26 -3.96 12.00
N TYR A 132 -12.39 -3.97 10.67
CA TYR A 132 -12.65 -2.75 9.90
C TYR A 132 -13.96 -2.06 10.33
N VAL A 133 -15.06 -2.82 10.46
CA VAL A 133 -16.37 -2.27 10.85
C VAL A 133 -16.34 -1.71 12.28
N LEU A 134 -15.71 -2.42 13.22
CA LEU A 134 -15.58 -1.96 14.61
C LEU A 134 -14.78 -0.65 14.70
N PHE A 135 -13.62 -0.60 14.05
CA PHE A 135 -12.74 0.57 14.10
C PHE A 135 -13.31 1.76 13.32
N GLY A 136 -13.97 1.51 12.19
CA GLY A 136 -14.68 2.53 11.42
C GLY A 136 -15.80 3.19 12.23
N LYS A 137 -16.57 2.40 13.01
CA LYS A 137 -17.59 2.94 13.91
C LYS A 137 -17.01 3.77 15.05
N ILE A 138 -15.90 3.34 15.63
CA ILE A 138 -15.22 4.06 16.72
C ILE A 138 -14.71 5.42 16.23
N CYS A 139 -14.09 5.47 15.05
CA CYS A 139 -13.57 6.72 14.50
C CYS A 139 -14.70 7.72 14.19
N LEU A 140 -15.83 7.24 13.64
CA LEU A 140 -17.02 8.07 13.36
C LEU A 140 -17.75 8.61 14.60
N ILE A 141 -17.50 8.07 15.79
CA ILE A 141 -18.11 8.54 17.05
C ILE A 141 -17.24 9.62 17.72
N ILE A 142 -15.95 9.70 17.36
CA ILE A 142 -14.97 10.56 18.03
C ILE A 142 -14.73 11.88 17.25
N ASP A 143 -15.01 11.91 15.94
CA ASP A 143 -15.05 13.14 15.10
C ASP A 143 -16.43 13.84 15.18
#